data_AF-A0A9I9CGK0-F1
#
_entry.id   AF-A0A9I9CGK0-F1
#
_cell.length_a   1.000
_cell.length_b   1.000
_cell.length_c   1.000
_cell.angle_alpha   90.00
_cell.angle_beta   90.00
_cell.angle_gamma   90.00
#
_symmetry.space_group_name_H-M   'P 1'
#
loop_
_entity.id
_entity.type
_entity.pdbx_description
1 polymer ?
#
loop_
_entity_poly.entity_id
_entity_poly.type
_entity_poly.pdbx_seq_one_letter_code
_entity_poly.pdbx_strand_id
1 'polypeptide(L)'
;MRVARVRGQEIVERLARSLARNYPDLDFKIYYPSVKEKRKLKNGTYTVKPKAVFPGSVFIRCVMNKEIHDFIRECDGVGGFVGAKVGNTKRQINKPKPVSEADMEAIFKEAKEEQERHDQAFLEKEQEEAPNSSALKTDLDTNGTTATKHKGRGKKAVNTLSPGSTVRVASGTFAEFEGSLKKLNRKSGKVTVGFTLFGKETLVDLDIGDIIVETK
;
A
#
# COMPACT_ATOMS: atom_id res chain seq x y z
N MET A 1 -5.68 13.41 7.68
CA MET A 1 -5.76 14.49 6.67
C MET A 1 -5.39 13.93 5.31
N ARG A 2 -5.89 14.55 4.23
CA ARG A 2 -5.54 14.19 2.85
C ARG A 2 -4.41 15.08 2.37
N VAL A 3 -3.43 14.49 1.69
CA VAL A 3 -2.27 15.18 1.12
C VAL A 3 -2.08 14.74 -0.33
N ALA A 4 -1.42 15.55 -1.15
CA ALA A 4 -1.03 15.15 -2.50
C ALA A 4 -0.23 13.84 -2.46
N ARG A 5 -0.53 12.93 -3.39
CA ARG A 5 0.15 11.62 -3.47
C ARG A 5 1.62 11.77 -3.89
N VAL A 6 1.90 12.79 -4.69
CA VAL A 6 3.25 13.10 -5.18
C VAL A 6 3.94 13.97 -4.13
N ARG A 7 5.15 13.58 -3.72
CA ARG A 7 5.97 14.29 -2.70
C ARG A 7 5.30 14.43 -1.32
N GLY A 8 4.52 13.43 -0.89
CA GLY A 8 3.83 13.47 0.41
C GLY A 8 4.76 13.68 1.61
N GLN A 9 5.97 13.07 1.61
CA GLN A 9 6.96 13.25 2.68
C GLN A 9 7.37 14.73 2.84
N GLU A 10 7.72 15.36 1.72
CA GLU A 10 8.16 16.76 1.70
C GLU A 10 7.05 17.70 2.18
N ILE A 11 5.80 17.43 1.79
CA ILE A 11 4.64 18.22 2.23
C ILE A 11 4.43 18.08 3.74
N VAL A 12 4.56 16.86 4.28
CA VAL A 12 4.43 16.60 5.72
C VAL A 12 5.50 17.34 6.52
N GLU A 13 6.75 17.28 6.07
CA GLU A 13 7.84 18.01 6.72
C GLU A 13 7.65 19.53 6.66
N ARG A 14 7.21 20.04 5.49
CA ARG A 14 6.91 21.46 5.31
C ARG A 14 5.77 21.89 6.23
N LEU A 15 4.72 21.10 6.34
CA LEU A 15 3.59 21.33 7.23
C LEU A 15 4.03 21.33 8.69
N ALA A 16 4.83 20.35 9.12
CA ALA A 16 5.38 20.29 10.48
C ALA A 16 6.21 21.54 10.82
N ARG A 17 7.10 21.95 9.90
CA ARG A 17 7.89 23.19 10.06
C ARG A 17 7.04 24.44 10.07
N SER A 18 5.92 24.46 9.34
CA SER A 18 5.00 25.60 9.30
C SER A 18 4.20 25.71 10.61
N LEU A 19 3.67 24.57 11.09
CA LEU A 19 2.94 24.50 12.35
C LEU A 19 3.81 24.89 13.54
N ALA A 20 5.03 24.35 13.64
CA ALA A 20 5.96 24.70 14.73
C ALA A 20 6.36 26.18 14.75
N ARG A 21 6.43 26.84 13.57
CA ARG A 21 6.78 28.25 13.47
C ARG A 21 5.64 29.19 13.84
N ASN A 22 4.42 28.85 13.42
CA ASN A 22 3.25 29.72 13.63
C ASN A 22 2.53 29.44 14.95
N TYR A 23 2.66 28.22 15.49
CA TYR A 23 1.99 27.76 16.71
C TYR A 23 3.01 27.01 17.61
N PRO A 24 3.92 27.73 18.28
CA PRO A 24 4.96 27.09 19.10
C PRO A 24 4.40 26.37 20.33
N ASP A 25 3.27 26.85 20.88
CA ASP A 25 2.62 26.24 22.05
C ASP A 25 1.74 25.02 21.70
N LEU A 26 1.63 24.70 20.41
CA LEU A 26 0.81 23.58 19.95
C LEU A 26 1.58 22.27 20.11
N ASP A 27 1.12 21.40 21.01
CA ASP A 27 1.56 20.01 21.03
C ASP A 27 0.94 19.26 19.83
N PHE A 28 1.78 18.94 18.84
CA PHE A 28 1.36 18.16 17.69
C PHE A 28 2.38 17.07 17.32
N LYS A 29 1.86 15.95 16.82
CA LYS A 29 2.66 14.87 16.20
C LYS A 29 2.08 14.52 14.85
N ILE A 30 2.90 14.55 13.80
CA ILE A 30 2.50 14.18 12.45
C ILE A 30 3.10 12.82 12.11
N TYR A 31 2.25 11.94 11.58
CA TYR A 31 2.62 10.61 11.20
C TYR A 31 2.28 10.35 9.74
N TYR A 32 3.27 9.87 9.00
CA TYR A 32 3.13 9.49 7.62
C TYR A 32 3.79 8.13 7.40
N PRO A 33 3.03 7.03 7.49
CA PRO A 33 3.59 5.69 7.37
C PRO A 33 4.13 5.48 5.96
N SER A 34 5.44 5.30 5.86
CA SER A 34 6.13 5.06 4.59
C SER A 34 7.18 3.99 4.72
N VAL A 35 7.23 3.11 3.72
CA VAL A 35 8.21 2.05 3.55
C VAL A 35 9.31 2.51 2.61
N LYS A 36 10.57 2.30 3.00
CA LYS A 36 11.75 2.57 2.18
C LYS A 36 11.93 1.44 1.17
N GLU A 37 11.51 1.68 -0.07
CA GLU A 37 11.70 0.75 -1.17
C GLU A 37 13.14 0.88 -1.69
N LYS A 38 13.96 -0.14 -1.45
CA LYS A 38 15.31 -0.28 -2.03
C LYS A 38 15.19 -0.91 -3.42
N ARG A 39 15.70 -0.22 -4.45
CA ARG A 39 15.77 -0.76 -5.81
C ARG A 39 17.21 -0.76 -6.29
N LYS A 40 17.67 -1.91 -6.79
CA LYS A 40 18.96 -2.02 -7.48
C LYS A 40 18.87 -1.30 -8.83
N LEU A 41 19.77 -0.35 -9.08
CA LEU A 41 19.97 0.19 -10.43
C LEU A 41 20.93 -0.71 -11.22
N LYS A 42 20.87 -0.57 -12.55
CA LYS A 42 21.72 -1.31 -13.50
C LYS A 42 23.24 -1.08 -13.30
N ASN A 43 23.61 -0.06 -12.52
CA ASN A 43 24.99 0.28 -12.19
C ASN A 43 25.46 -0.35 -10.86
N GLY A 44 24.68 -1.24 -10.24
CA GLY A 44 24.99 -1.85 -8.95
C GLY A 44 24.77 -0.95 -7.74
N THR A 45 24.33 0.31 -7.92
CA THR A 45 23.99 1.22 -6.81
C THR A 45 22.54 1.03 -6.38
N TYR A 46 22.28 1.21 -5.09
CA TYR A 46 20.92 1.15 -4.52
C TYR A 46 20.28 2.53 -4.48
N THR A 47 19.08 2.65 -5.04
CA THR A 47 18.22 3.82 -4.84
C THR A 47 17.17 3.49 -3.79
N VAL A 48 17.15 4.26 -2.71
CA VAL A 48 16.15 4.14 -1.64
C VAL A 48 15.12 5.24 -1.83
N LYS A 49 13.88 4.86 -2.16
CA LYS A 49 12.78 5.81 -2.28
C LYS A 49 11.72 5.53 -1.22
N PRO A 50 11.31 6.51 -0.41
CA PRO A 50 10.20 6.33 0.51
C PRO A 50 8.89 6.23 -0.28
N LYS A 51 8.15 5.16 -0.05
CA LYS A 51 6.83 4.91 -0.61
C LYS A 51 5.84 4.83 0.53
N ALA A 52 4.81 5.67 0.50
CA ALA A 52 3.79 5.65 1.54
C ALA A 52 2.95 4.37 1.50
N VAL A 53 2.70 3.79 2.68
CA VAL A 53 1.78 2.66 2.85
C VAL A 53 0.38 3.10 2.44
N PHE A 54 -0.04 4.29 2.91
CA PHE A 54 -1.31 4.91 2.57
C PHE A 54 -1.10 6.19 1.73
N PRO A 55 -1.10 6.09 0.38
CA PRO A 55 -0.81 7.23 -0.47
C PRO A 55 -1.88 8.32 -0.35
N GLY A 56 -1.45 9.51 0.06
CA GLY A 56 -2.31 10.67 0.25
C GLY A 56 -3.04 10.72 1.58
N SER A 57 -2.72 9.83 2.52
CA SER A 57 -3.23 9.85 3.90
C SER A 57 -2.11 10.17 4.88
N VAL A 58 -2.33 11.17 5.72
CA VAL A 58 -1.42 11.58 6.80
C VAL A 58 -2.22 11.66 8.10
N PHE A 59 -1.63 11.24 9.21
CA PHE A 59 -2.27 11.31 10.52
C PHE A 59 -1.64 12.42 11.33
N ILE A 60 -2.44 13.16 12.09
CA ILE A 60 -1.97 14.20 12.99
C ILE A 60 -2.64 14.04 14.34
N ARG A 61 -1.85 14.03 15.39
CA ARG A 61 -2.29 14.23 16.77
C ARG A 61 -2.08 15.69 17.09
N CYS A 62 -3.14 16.41 17.44
CA CYS A 62 -3.14 17.86 17.63
C CYS A 62 -4.44 18.25 18.35
N VAL A 63 -4.37 19.27 19.21
CA VAL A 63 -5.58 19.94 19.71
C VAL A 63 -6.18 20.77 18.57
N MET A 64 -7.40 20.45 18.16
CA MET A 64 -8.00 21.01 16.95
C MET A 64 -8.74 22.32 17.24
N ASN A 65 -8.17 23.44 16.83
CA ASN A 65 -8.80 24.77 16.87
C ASN A 65 -9.24 25.20 15.46
N LYS A 66 -10.12 26.22 15.37
CA LYS A 66 -10.58 26.77 14.08
C LYS A 66 -9.41 27.33 13.26
N GLU A 67 -8.52 28.10 13.89
CA GLU A 67 -7.36 28.70 13.23
C GLU A 67 -6.40 27.63 12.68
N ILE A 68 -6.11 26.60 13.48
CA ILE A 68 -5.26 25.47 13.08
C ILE A 68 -5.92 24.68 11.93
N HIS A 69 -7.24 24.48 12.00
CA HIS A 69 -7.99 23.79 10.95
C HIS A 69 -7.91 24.52 9.61
N ASP A 70 -8.17 25.83 9.62
CA ASP A 70 -8.11 26.68 8.43
C ASP A 70 -6.67 26.76 7.91
N PHE A 71 -5.69 26.93 8.80
CA PHE A 71 -4.26 26.96 8.47
C PHE A 71 -3.75 25.68 7.80
N ILE A 72 -4.09 24.51 8.34
CA ILE A 72 -3.70 23.22 7.75
C ILE A 72 -4.30 23.06 6.34
N ARG A 73 -5.50 23.58 6.11
CA ARG A 73 -6.16 23.52 4.80
C ARG A 73 -5.56 24.49 3.78
N GLU A 74 -5.03 25.61 4.23
CA GLU A 74 -4.36 26.61 3.39
C GLU A 74 -2.95 26.17 2.98
N CYS A 75 -2.34 25.22 3.71
CA CYS A 75 -1.05 24.66 3.37
C CYS A 75 -1.06 23.96 2.00
N ASP A 76 -0.09 24.31 1.17
CA ASP A 76 0.07 23.74 -0.18
C ASP A 76 0.26 22.22 -0.13
N GLY A 77 -0.42 21.52 -1.03
CA GLY A 77 -0.45 20.06 -1.07
C GLY A 77 -1.41 19.39 -0.08
N VAL A 78 -2.10 20.13 0.81
CA VAL A 78 -3.08 19.58 1.75
C VAL A 78 -4.50 19.62 1.15
N GLY A 79 -5.11 18.46 0.94
CA GLY A 79 -6.47 18.30 0.41
C GLY A 79 -7.59 18.39 1.47
N GLY A 80 -7.25 18.80 2.69
CA GLY A 80 -8.15 18.94 3.83
C GLY A 80 -8.39 17.64 4.63
N PHE A 81 -9.30 17.70 5.59
CA PHE A 81 -9.54 16.60 6.53
C PHE A 81 -10.49 15.53 5.99
N VAL A 82 -10.30 14.32 6.50
CA VAL A 82 -11.22 13.20 6.30
C VAL A 82 -12.24 13.23 7.44
N GLY A 83 -13.52 13.30 7.11
CA GLY A 83 -14.61 13.28 8.08
C GLY A 83 -15.91 13.83 7.51
N ALA A 84 -16.87 14.07 8.39
CA ALA A 84 -18.19 14.58 8.01
C ALA A 84 -18.16 16.08 7.70
N LYS A 85 -18.99 16.49 6.74
CA LYS A 85 -19.31 17.89 6.52
C LYS A 85 -20.22 18.35 7.65
N VAL A 86 -19.80 19.35 8.40
CA VAL A 86 -20.58 19.96 9.48
C VAL A 86 -20.70 21.46 9.23
N GLY A 87 -21.76 22.07 9.75
CA GLY A 87 -22.04 23.50 9.59
C GLY A 87 -23.27 23.79 8.74
N ASN A 88 -23.61 25.07 8.64
CA ASN A 88 -24.81 25.53 7.95
C ASN A 88 -24.59 25.55 6.42
N THR A 89 -25.64 25.58 5.60
CA THR A 89 -25.56 25.47 4.12
C THR A 89 -24.56 26.46 3.48
N LYS A 90 -24.32 27.62 4.11
CA LYS A 90 -23.37 28.65 3.66
C LYS A 90 -21.94 28.52 4.19
N ARG A 91 -21.69 27.73 5.24
CA ARG A 91 -20.37 27.56 5.89
C ARG A 91 -20.19 26.10 6.29
N GLN A 92 -20.05 25.21 5.30
CA GLN A 92 -19.70 23.81 5.54
C GLN A 92 -18.19 23.66 5.75
N ILE A 93 -17.81 23.00 6.84
CA ILE A 93 -16.44 22.61 7.15
C ILE A 93 -16.35 21.08 7.25
N ASN A 94 -15.25 20.50 6.80
CA ASN A 94 -14.98 19.08 7.03
C ASN A 94 -14.39 18.93 8.43
N LYS A 95 -15.20 18.48 9.39
CA LYS A 95 -14.70 18.18 10.74
C LYS A 95 -13.84 16.91 10.65
N PRO A 96 -12.58 16.94 11.13
CA PRO A 96 -11.73 15.76 11.15
C PRO A 96 -12.40 14.65 11.96
N LYS A 97 -12.45 13.45 11.41
CA LYS A 97 -12.83 12.26 12.16
C LYS A 97 -11.66 11.88 13.08
N PRO A 98 -11.86 11.83 14.41
CA PRO A 98 -10.83 11.33 15.32
C PRO A 98 -10.58 9.85 15.04
N VAL A 99 -9.31 9.47 15.07
CA VAL A 99 -8.86 8.07 14.93
C VAL A 99 -8.53 7.58 16.33
N SER A 100 -8.91 6.35 16.66
CA SER A 100 -8.58 5.77 17.96
C SER A 100 -7.08 5.48 18.05
N GLU A 101 -6.54 5.48 19.27
CA GLU A 101 -5.11 5.18 19.46
C GLU A 101 -4.77 3.75 19.03
N ALA A 102 -5.70 2.79 19.25
CA ALA A 102 -5.56 1.40 18.81
C ALA A 102 -5.46 1.27 17.28
N ASP A 103 -6.28 2.01 16.53
CA ASP A 103 -6.22 2.01 15.07
C ASP A 103 -4.90 2.60 14.55
N MET A 104 -4.40 3.66 15.21
CA MET A 104 -3.11 4.25 14.85
C MET A 104 -1.97 3.27 15.11
N GLU A 105 -1.97 2.59 16.26
CA GLU A 105 -0.94 1.60 16.60
C GLU A 105 -0.95 0.41 15.64
N ALA A 106 -2.13 -0.09 15.25
CA ALA A 106 -2.26 -1.13 14.24
C ALA A 106 -1.64 -0.71 12.90
N ILE A 107 -1.90 0.53 12.46
CA ILE A 107 -1.31 1.10 11.24
C ILE A 107 0.22 1.19 11.34
N PHE A 108 0.77 1.57 12.51
CA PHE A 108 2.23 1.61 12.69
C PHE A 108 2.85 0.23 12.71
N LYS A 109 2.18 -0.73 13.37
CA LYS A 109 2.63 -2.12 13.40
C LYS A 109 2.68 -2.69 11.99
N GLU A 110 1.62 -2.50 11.21
CA GLU A 110 1.55 -2.92 9.81
C GLU A 110 2.63 -2.23 8.96
N ALA A 111 2.81 -0.91 9.08
CA ALA A 111 3.85 -0.20 8.35
C ALA A 111 5.27 -0.65 8.71
N LYS A 112 5.50 -1.03 9.97
CA LYS A 112 6.78 -1.56 10.45
C LYS A 112 7.02 -2.98 9.94
N GLU A 113 6.02 -3.85 10.01
CA GLU A 113 6.08 -5.20 9.46
C GLU A 113 6.28 -5.18 7.94
N GLU A 114 5.63 -4.25 7.23
CA GLU A 114 5.80 -4.06 5.79
C GLU A 114 7.21 -3.54 5.44
N GLN A 115 7.76 -2.67 6.29
CA GLN A 115 9.17 -2.24 6.18
C GLN A 115 10.13 -3.42 6.33
N GLU A 116 9.95 -4.24 7.36
CA GLU A 116 10.78 -5.41 7.63
C GLU A 116 10.67 -6.46 6.51
N ARG A 117 9.45 -6.71 6.01
CA ARG A 117 9.22 -7.60 4.87
C ARG A 117 9.92 -7.09 3.61
N HIS A 118 9.87 -5.78 3.35
CA HIS A 118 10.54 -5.20 2.19
C HIS A 118 12.07 -5.26 2.32
N ASP A 119 12.60 -5.08 3.53
CA ASP A 119 14.03 -5.23 3.77
C ASP A 119 14.48 -6.70 3.64
N GLN A 120 13.72 -7.66 4.18
CA GLN A 120 13.98 -9.10 4.03
C GLN A 120 13.92 -9.57 2.58
N ALA A 121 12.89 -9.17 1.83
CA ALA A 121 12.77 -9.50 0.41
C ALA A 121 13.90 -8.90 -0.45
N PHE A 122 14.48 -7.78 -0.01
CA PHE A 122 15.65 -7.21 -0.65
C PHE A 122 16.92 -8.05 -0.38
N LEU A 123 17.12 -8.48 0.88
CA LEU A 123 18.22 -9.35 1.29
C LEU A 123 18.16 -10.73 0.60
N GLU A 124 16.98 -11.33 0.49
CA GLU A 124 16.78 -12.63 -0.16
C GLU A 124 17.10 -12.57 -1.66
N LYS A 125 16.64 -11.51 -2.34
CA LYS A 125 17.02 -11.23 -3.75
C LYS A 125 18.51 -10.98 -3.92
N GLU A 126 19.19 -10.46 -2.89
CA GLU A 126 20.63 -10.24 -2.92
C GLU A 126 21.43 -11.55 -2.71
N GLN A 127 20.88 -12.51 -1.96
CA GLN A 127 21.47 -13.85 -1.78
C GLN A 127 21.21 -14.78 -2.98
N GLU A 128 20.05 -14.70 -3.62
CA GLU A 128 19.78 -15.47 -4.86
C GLU A 128 20.64 -15.01 -6.06
N GLU A 129 21.07 -13.74 -6.06
CA GLU A 129 21.96 -13.18 -7.08
C GLU A 129 23.47 -13.40 -6.78
N ALA A 130 23.84 -14.04 -5.65
CA ALA A 130 25.23 -14.37 -5.35
C ALA A 130 25.69 -15.61 -6.15
N PRO A 131 26.86 -15.58 -6.82
CA PRO A 131 27.22 -16.59 -7.80
C PRO A 131 27.69 -17.90 -7.15
N ASN A 132 27.04 -19.01 -7.48
CA ASN A 132 27.69 -20.33 -7.45
C ASN A 132 28.81 -20.33 -8.51
N SER A 133 30.02 -20.03 -8.06
CA SER A 133 31.24 -20.14 -8.86
C SER A 133 32.10 -21.27 -8.31
N SER A 134 31.97 -22.47 -8.88
CA SER A 134 33.10 -23.40 -9.11
C SER A 134 32.60 -24.71 -9.73
N ALA A 135 32.89 -24.91 -11.02
CA ALA A 135 33.60 -26.06 -11.57
C ALA A 135 33.17 -26.30 -13.03
N LEU A 136 34.07 -25.91 -13.94
CA LEU A 136 34.07 -26.27 -15.35
C LEU A 136 34.65 -27.68 -15.55
N LYS A 137 34.21 -28.35 -16.62
CA LYS A 137 34.66 -29.59 -17.31
C LYS A 137 33.61 -30.71 -17.20
N THR A 138 33.11 -31.33 -18.27
CA THR A 138 33.67 -31.57 -19.62
C THR A 138 32.55 -31.96 -20.60
N ASP A 139 32.81 -31.71 -21.88
CA ASP A 139 32.04 -32.09 -23.07
C ASP A 139 31.72 -33.59 -23.16
N LEU A 140 30.49 -33.94 -23.60
CA LEU A 140 30.21 -34.88 -24.70
C LEU A 140 28.69 -34.99 -24.98
N ASP A 141 28.33 -34.88 -26.26
CA ASP A 141 27.00 -35.09 -26.84
C ASP A 141 26.37 -36.47 -26.54
N THR A 142 25.03 -36.56 -26.46
CA THR A 142 24.14 -37.42 -27.31
C THR A 142 22.69 -37.42 -26.79
N ASN A 143 21.76 -37.32 -27.74
CA ASN A 143 20.29 -37.41 -27.76
C ASN A 143 19.59 -38.36 -26.75
N GLY A 144 18.39 -37.99 -26.25
CA GLY A 144 17.48 -38.94 -25.59
C GLY A 144 16.34 -38.36 -24.76
N THR A 145 15.13 -38.39 -25.31
CA THR A 145 13.81 -38.26 -24.66
C THR A 145 13.71 -38.96 -23.29
N THR A 146 13.07 -38.34 -22.29
CA THR A 146 12.00 -38.95 -21.45
C THR A 146 11.50 -38.00 -20.35
N ALA A 147 10.19 -38.11 -20.09
CA ALA A 147 9.42 -37.38 -19.09
C ALA A 147 9.65 -37.89 -17.64
N THR A 148 9.45 -37.01 -16.65
CA THR A 148 8.92 -37.24 -15.26
C THR A 148 9.19 -35.95 -14.45
N LYS A 149 8.24 -35.13 -13.96
CA LYS A 149 7.08 -35.25 -13.06
C LYS A 149 7.41 -35.37 -11.56
N HIS A 150 7.40 -34.23 -10.86
CA HIS A 150 6.95 -34.01 -9.46
C HIS A 150 6.40 -32.56 -9.42
N LYS A 151 5.12 -32.18 -9.26
CA LYS A 151 3.97 -32.54 -8.39
C LYS A 151 4.27 -32.25 -6.90
N GLY A 152 3.65 -31.31 -6.17
CA GLY A 152 2.60 -30.31 -6.44
C GLY A 152 1.81 -29.98 -5.16
N ARG A 153 1.15 -28.79 -5.09
CA ARG A 153 -0.13 -28.51 -4.38
C ARG A 153 -0.46 -27.01 -4.52
N GLY A 154 -1.62 -26.55 -5.00
CA GLY A 154 -2.80 -27.24 -5.49
C GLY A 154 -3.53 -26.38 -6.51
N LYS A 155 -3.87 -26.99 -7.65
CA LYS A 155 -4.89 -26.49 -8.57
C LYS A 155 -6.26 -26.80 -7.98
N LYS A 156 -7.11 -25.80 -7.75
CA LYS A 156 -8.57 -25.91 -7.90
C LYS A 156 -9.19 -24.54 -8.21
N ALA A 157 -10.21 -24.58 -9.06
CA ALA A 157 -11.18 -23.51 -9.38
C ALA A 157 -10.81 -22.43 -10.43
N VAL A 158 -10.16 -22.81 -11.53
CA VAL A 158 -10.33 -22.09 -12.81
C VAL A 158 -11.55 -22.67 -13.50
N ASN A 159 -12.73 -22.04 -13.34
CA ASN A 159 -13.81 -21.97 -14.36
C ASN A 159 -15.09 -21.23 -13.94
N THR A 160 -15.12 -20.48 -12.83
CA THR A 160 -16.36 -19.77 -12.41
C THR A 160 -16.12 -18.32 -12.00
N LEU A 161 -15.28 -17.59 -12.75
CA LEU A 161 -15.03 -16.16 -12.54
C LEU A 161 -15.97 -15.33 -13.44
N SER A 162 -17.11 -14.88 -12.90
CA SER A 162 -18.01 -13.93 -13.55
C SER A 162 -18.00 -12.57 -12.83
N PRO A 163 -18.08 -11.44 -13.56
CA PRO A 163 -18.27 -10.12 -12.95
C PRO A 163 -19.49 -10.12 -12.02
N GLY A 164 -19.33 -9.64 -10.79
CA GLY A 164 -20.35 -9.69 -9.74
C GLY A 164 -20.12 -10.75 -8.66
N SER A 165 -19.18 -11.67 -8.86
CA SER A 165 -18.83 -12.68 -7.83
C SER A 165 -18.10 -12.05 -6.65
N THR A 166 -18.33 -12.58 -5.45
CA THR A 166 -17.51 -12.28 -4.27
C THR A 166 -16.20 -13.04 -4.37
N VAL A 167 -15.09 -12.33 -4.19
CA VAL A 167 -13.74 -12.87 -4.26
C VAL A 167 -12.97 -12.44 -3.03
N ARG A 168 -12.17 -13.35 -2.51
CA ARG A 168 -11.22 -13.10 -1.43
C ARG A 168 -9.82 -13.06 -2.01
N VAL A 169 -9.00 -12.14 -1.53
CA VAL A 169 -7.61 -12.02 -1.97
C VAL A 169 -6.74 -13.02 -1.23
N ALA A 170 -5.96 -13.81 -1.98
CA ALA A 170 -5.05 -14.82 -1.45
C ALA A 170 -3.67 -14.24 -1.07
N SER A 171 -3.23 -13.20 -1.77
CA SER A 171 -1.85 -12.70 -1.71
C SER A 171 -1.76 -11.19 -1.93
N GLY A 172 -0.75 -10.56 -1.33
CA GLY A 172 -0.46 -9.12 -1.43
C GLY A 172 -0.95 -8.31 -0.23
N THR A 173 -0.87 -6.98 -0.33
CA THR A 173 -1.25 -6.04 0.74
C THR A 173 -2.73 -6.13 1.13
N PHE A 174 -3.56 -6.67 0.25
CA PHE A 174 -5.00 -6.84 0.48
C PHE A 174 -5.38 -8.30 0.77
N ALA A 175 -4.42 -9.17 1.08
CA ALA A 175 -4.71 -10.56 1.45
C ALA A 175 -5.76 -10.62 2.58
N GLU A 176 -6.62 -11.63 2.54
CA GLU A 176 -7.73 -11.84 3.49
C GLU A 176 -8.92 -10.88 3.34
N PHE A 177 -8.82 -9.82 2.53
CA PHE A 177 -9.97 -8.97 2.27
C PHE A 177 -10.95 -9.61 1.27
N GLU A 178 -12.24 -9.51 1.58
CA GLU A 178 -13.34 -9.87 0.71
C GLU A 178 -13.80 -8.64 -0.11
N GLY A 179 -14.03 -8.85 -1.39
CA GLY A 179 -14.48 -7.81 -2.31
C GLY A 179 -15.38 -8.34 -3.42
N SER A 180 -16.01 -7.41 -4.13
CA SER A 180 -16.84 -7.74 -5.29
C SER A 180 -16.05 -7.57 -6.59
N LEU A 181 -16.05 -8.58 -7.45
CA LEU A 181 -15.38 -8.52 -8.74
C LEU A 181 -16.16 -7.57 -9.67
N LYS A 182 -15.58 -6.42 -10.03
CA LYS A 182 -16.22 -5.44 -10.93
C LYS A 182 -15.92 -5.70 -12.39
N LYS A 183 -14.65 -5.96 -12.69
CA LYS A 183 -14.18 -6.10 -14.07
C LYS A 183 -13.17 -7.23 -14.18
N LEU A 184 -13.30 -8.05 -15.21
CA LEU A 184 -12.38 -9.13 -15.54
C LEU A 184 -11.80 -8.89 -16.93
N ASN A 185 -10.49 -8.67 -17.01
CA ASN A 185 -9.79 -8.55 -18.28
C ASN A 185 -8.99 -9.84 -18.55
N ARG A 186 -9.65 -10.80 -19.20
CA ARG A 186 -9.10 -12.14 -19.47
C ARG A 186 -7.90 -12.13 -20.43
N LYS A 187 -7.73 -11.06 -21.23
CA LYS A 187 -6.59 -10.92 -22.15
C LYS A 187 -5.30 -10.52 -21.42
N SER A 188 -5.41 -9.71 -20.37
CA SER A 188 -4.26 -9.18 -19.63
C SER A 188 -4.01 -9.89 -18.29
N GLY A 189 -4.88 -10.83 -17.90
CA GLY A 189 -4.78 -11.53 -16.62
C GLY A 189 -5.13 -10.67 -15.39
N LYS A 190 -5.73 -9.48 -15.59
CA LYS A 190 -6.01 -8.50 -14.54
C LYS A 190 -7.49 -8.45 -14.20
N VAL A 191 -7.78 -8.30 -12.92
CA VAL A 191 -9.12 -8.18 -12.34
C VAL A 191 -9.22 -6.92 -11.50
N THR A 192 -10.32 -6.18 -11.64
CA THR A 192 -10.62 -5.04 -10.78
C THR A 192 -11.63 -5.48 -9.72
N VAL A 193 -11.21 -5.47 -8.46
CA VAL A 193 -12.01 -5.87 -7.30
C VAL A 193 -12.35 -4.62 -6.48
N GLY A 194 -13.62 -4.49 -6.09
CA GLY A 194 -14.11 -3.42 -5.23
C GLY A 194 -14.23 -3.89 -3.78
N PHE A 195 -13.42 -3.30 -2.90
CA PHE A 195 -13.44 -3.53 -1.45
C PHE A 195 -14.22 -2.40 -0.76
N THR A 196 -14.97 -2.74 0.29
CA THR A 196 -15.56 -1.72 1.16
C THR A 196 -14.64 -1.50 2.36
N LEU A 197 -13.78 -0.48 2.25
CA LEU A 197 -12.84 -0.10 3.30
C LEU A 197 -13.33 1.22 3.92
N PHE A 198 -13.52 1.24 5.23
CA PHE A 198 -13.94 2.44 5.97
C PHE A 198 -15.26 3.06 5.46
N GLY A 199 -16.20 2.22 5.01
CA GLY A 199 -17.48 2.66 4.43
C GLY A 199 -17.35 3.34 3.06
N LYS A 200 -16.21 3.20 2.38
CA LYS A 200 -15.98 3.66 1.01
C LYS A 200 -15.56 2.51 0.12
N GLU A 201 -16.14 2.47 -1.07
CA GLU A 201 -15.74 1.52 -2.10
C GLU A 201 -14.38 1.93 -2.68
N THR A 202 -13.40 1.04 -2.58
CA THR A 202 -12.05 1.19 -3.11
C THR A 202 -11.83 0.13 -4.18
N LEU A 203 -11.52 0.55 -5.40
CA LEU A 203 -11.23 -0.34 -6.52
C LEU A 203 -9.73 -0.61 -6.59
N VAL A 204 -9.35 -1.88 -6.63
CA VAL A 204 -7.96 -2.33 -6.73
C VAL A 204 -7.84 -3.30 -7.90
N ASP A 205 -6.79 -3.13 -8.71
CA ASP A 205 -6.44 -4.07 -9.77
C ASP A 205 -5.51 -5.14 -9.21
N LEU A 206 -5.91 -6.40 -9.32
CA LEU A 206 -5.19 -7.59 -8.87
C LEU A 206 -5.00 -8.54 -10.05
N ASP A 207 -4.08 -9.49 -9.92
CA ASP A 207 -3.92 -10.56 -10.90
C ASP A 207 -4.87 -11.73 -10.57
N ILE A 208 -5.31 -12.44 -11.62
CA ILE A 208 -6.24 -13.58 -11.48
C ILE A 208 -5.66 -14.68 -10.57
N GLY A 209 -4.33 -14.80 -10.48
CA GLY A 209 -3.65 -15.79 -9.62
C GLY A 209 -3.74 -15.48 -8.13
N ASP A 210 -3.98 -14.22 -7.75
CA ASP A 210 -3.98 -13.75 -6.36
C ASP A 210 -5.39 -13.67 -5.77
N ILE A 211 -6.41 -14.16 -6.48
CA ILE A 211 -7.80 -14.15 -6.02
C ILE A 211 -8.37 -15.57 -5.90
N ILE A 212 -9.16 -15.79 -4.86
CA ILE A 212 -9.92 -17.00 -4.61
C ILE A 212 -11.40 -16.64 -4.69
N VAL A 213 -12.17 -17.37 -5.51
CA VAL A 213 -13.61 -17.19 -5.58
C VAL A 213 -14.24 -17.80 -4.34
N GLU A 214 -15.00 -17.01 -3.60
CA GLU A 214 -15.72 -17.47 -2.43
C GLU A 214 -17.16 -17.75 -2.84
N THR A 215 -17.45 -19.02 -3.10
CA THR A 215 -18.83 -19.50 -3.25
C THR A 215 -19.43 -19.67 -1.87
N LYS A 216 -20.45 -18.86 -1.55
CA LYS A 216 -21.40 -19.15 -0.47
C LYS A 216 -22.20 -20.40 -0.78
#